data_AF-A0A2D6UEG2-F1
#
_entry.id   AF-A0A2D6UEG2-F1
#
_cell.length_a   1.000
_cell.length_b   1.000
_cell.length_c   1.000
_cell.angle_alpha   90.00
_cell.angle_beta   90.00
_cell.angle_gamma   90.00
#
_symmetry.space_group_name_H-M   'P 1'
#
loop_
_entity.id
_entity.type
_entity.pdbx_description
1 polymer ?
#
loop_
_entity_poly.entity_id
_entity_poly.type
_entity_poly.pdbx_seq_one_letter_code
_entity_poly.pdbx_strand_id
1 'polypeptide(L)'
;MNSLFQILPLGIFQQIGPMEMFIVLVVVLLIFGPKKLPELFRSFGKSIKEFKKASSEIEDDIRTAMEAEPDTKSTDTAEKELNLKADDK
;
A
#
# COMPACT_ATOMS: atom_id res chain seq x y z
N MET A 1 -26.08 -37.92 19.66
CA MET A 1 -25.53 -37.23 20.85
C MET A 1 -24.44 -36.19 20.53
N ASN A 2 -24.08 -35.94 19.27
CA ASN A 2 -23.00 -35.00 18.91
C ASN A 2 -23.44 -33.59 18.47
N SER A 3 -24.67 -33.17 18.76
CA SER A 3 -25.16 -31.83 18.41
C SER A 3 -25.07 -30.83 19.57
N LEU A 4 -24.58 -31.25 20.74
CA LEU A 4 -24.51 -30.43 21.95
C LEU A 4 -23.16 -29.70 22.15
N PHE A 5 -22.14 -30.01 21.34
CA PHE A 5 -20.82 -29.34 21.39
C PHE A 5 -20.68 -28.22 20.33
N GLN A 6 -21.66 -28.09 19.42
CA GLN A 6 -21.66 -27.09 18.34
C GLN A 6 -22.27 -25.74 18.76
N ILE A 7 -22.81 -25.63 19.98
CA ILE A 7 -23.43 -24.43 20.57
C ILE A 7 -22.44 -23.54 21.33
N LEU A 8 -21.13 -23.80 21.23
CA LEU A 8 -20.13 -22.91 21.80
C LEU A 8 -20.07 -21.59 20.99
N PRO A 9 -20.25 -20.42 21.62
CA PRO A 9 -20.34 -19.11 20.95
C PRO A 9 -18.99 -18.59 20.43
N LEU A 10 -18.03 -19.47 20.15
CA LEU A 10 -16.76 -19.14 19.50
C LEU A 10 -16.86 -19.18 17.96
N GLY A 11 -17.96 -19.71 17.41
CA GLY A 11 -18.21 -19.78 15.96
C GLY A 11 -18.68 -18.48 15.31
N ILE A 12 -19.13 -17.50 16.09
CA ILE A 12 -19.66 -16.23 15.57
C ILE A 12 -18.63 -15.41 14.80
N PHE A 13 -17.32 -15.60 15.05
CA PHE A 13 -16.29 -14.88 14.31
C PHE A 13 -15.92 -15.56 12.97
N GLN A 14 -16.06 -16.89 12.88
CA GLN A 14 -15.81 -17.65 11.65
C GLN A 14 -17.01 -17.60 10.68
N GLN A 15 -18.20 -17.26 11.18
CA GLN A 15 -19.42 -17.11 10.38
C GLN A 15 -19.79 -15.66 10.09
N ILE A 16 -18.90 -14.67 10.31
CA ILE A 16 -19.19 -13.29 9.89
C ILE A 16 -19.18 -13.24 8.37
N GLY A 17 -20.36 -13.43 7.80
CA GLY A 17 -20.61 -13.27 6.40
C GLY A 17 -20.80 -11.80 6.03
N PRO A 18 -20.94 -11.53 4.73
CA PRO A 18 -21.24 -10.20 4.24
C PRO A 18 -22.53 -9.60 4.85
N MET A 19 -23.50 -10.44 5.22
CA MET A 19 -24.77 -9.99 5.80
C MET A 19 -24.60 -9.48 7.23
N GLU A 20 -23.85 -10.18 8.07
CA GLU A 20 -23.53 -9.75 9.43
C GLU A 20 -22.75 -8.43 9.42
N MET A 21 -21.75 -8.32 8.52
CA MET A 21 -21.00 -7.09 8.31
C MET A 21 -21.92 -5.92 7.92
N PHE A 22 -22.92 -6.16 7.07
CA PHE A 22 -23.88 -5.16 6.64
C PHE A 22 -24.79 -4.71 7.80
N ILE A 23 -25.25 -5.62 8.65
CA ILE A 23 -26.07 -5.29 9.82
C ILE A 23 -25.28 -4.39 10.79
N VAL A 24 -24.02 -4.75 11.08
CA VAL A 24 -23.14 -3.93 11.93
C VAL A 24 -22.92 -2.55 11.30
N LEU A 25 -22.69 -2.49 9.99
CA LEU A 25 -22.56 -1.22 9.26
C LEU A 25 -23.81 -0.36 9.42
N VAL A 26 -25.01 -0.93 9.29
CA VAL A 26 -26.28 -0.20 9.49
C VAL A 26 -26.40 0.33 10.92
N VAL A 27 -26.06 -0.46 11.95
CA VAL A 27 -26.09 0.00 13.35
C VAL A 27 -25.12 1.17 13.57
N VAL A 28 -23.90 1.06 13.07
CA VAL A 28 -22.91 2.16 13.11
C VAL A 28 -23.44 3.39 12.38
N LEU A 29 -24.07 3.20 11.21
CA LEU A 29 -24.68 4.27 10.44
C LEU A 29 -25.87 4.92 11.12
N LEU A 30 -26.60 4.22 11.99
CA LEU A 30 -27.68 4.83 12.78
C LEU A 30 -27.11 5.73 13.90
N ILE A 31 -26.00 5.32 14.53
CA ILE A 31 -25.35 6.10 15.60
C ILE A 31 -24.63 7.32 15.02
N PHE A 32 -23.80 7.12 13.99
CA PHE A 32 -22.97 8.18 13.41
C PHE A 32 -23.63 8.92 12.26
N GLY A 33 -24.55 8.28 11.53
CA GLY A 33 -25.21 8.82 10.34
C GLY A 33 -24.50 8.44 9.03
N PRO A 34 -25.26 8.19 7.94
CA PRO A 34 -24.72 7.84 6.60
C PRO A 34 -23.89 8.95 5.96
N LYS A 35 -24.05 10.19 6.40
CA LYS A 35 -23.26 11.33 5.92
C LYS A 35 -21.90 11.45 6.59
N LYS A 36 -21.76 10.98 7.84
CA LYS A 36 -20.55 11.18 8.65
C LYS A 36 -19.41 10.23 8.32
N LEU A 37 -19.70 8.94 8.09
CA LEU A 37 -18.67 7.99 7.63
C LEU A 37 -17.92 8.48 6.37
N PRO A 38 -18.60 8.81 5.25
CA PRO A 38 -17.89 9.24 4.04
C PRO A 38 -17.24 10.62 4.18
N GLU A 39 -17.74 11.48 5.07
CA GLU A 39 -17.10 12.76 5.41
C GLU A 39 -15.76 12.53 6.13
N LEU A 40 -15.75 11.67 7.15
CA LEU A 40 -14.55 11.22 7.89
C LEU A 40 -13.53 10.54 6.96
N PHE A 41 -13.97 9.63 6.09
CA PHE A 41 -13.06 8.98 5.15
C PHE A 41 -12.47 9.96 4.13
N ARG A 42 -13.24 10.96 3.70
CA ARG A 42 -12.73 12.00 2.78
C ARG A 42 -11.67 12.86 3.45
N SER A 43 -11.87 13.30 4.70
CA SER A 43 -10.87 14.09 5.42
C SER A 43 -9.62 13.25 5.72
N PHE A 44 -9.80 12.02 6.21
CA PHE A 44 -8.69 11.10 6.49
C PHE A 44 -7.90 10.74 5.22
N GLY A 45 -8.60 10.50 4.11
CA GLY A 45 -7.97 10.21 2.82
C GLY A 45 -7.16 11.39 2.28
N LYS A 46 -7.60 12.63 2.50
CA LYS A 46 -6.78 13.83 2.18
C LYS A 46 -5.51 13.86 3.03
N SER A 47 -5.61 13.62 4.33
CA SER A 47 -4.44 13.56 5.23
C SER A 47 -3.43 12.50 4.80
N ILE A 48 -3.88 11.30 4.45
CA ILE A 48 -3.01 10.23 3.93
C ILE A 48 -2.37 10.60 2.60
N LYS A 49 -3.11 11.25 1.70
CA LYS A 49 -2.58 11.69 0.41
C LYS A 49 -1.49 12.74 0.57
N GLU A 50 -1.71 13.73 1.44
CA GLU A 50 -0.73 14.77 1.75
C GLU A 50 0.49 14.18 2.46
N PHE A 51 0.29 13.27 3.42
CA PHE A 51 1.37 12.55 4.09
C PHE A 51 2.23 11.76 3.11
N LYS A 52 1.62 11.01 2.17
CA LYS A 52 2.35 10.28 1.14
C LYS A 52 3.12 11.21 0.20
N LYS A 53 2.55 12.37 -0.14
CA LYS A 53 3.23 13.36 -0.98
C LYS A 53 4.47 13.92 -0.28
N ALA A 54 4.32 14.37 0.96
CA ALA A 54 5.43 14.88 1.76
C ALA A 54 6.51 13.82 1.96
N SER A 55 6.13 12.56 2.23
CA SER A 55 7.08 11.47 2.38
C SER A 55 7.85 11.17 1.09
N SER A 56 7.21 11.27 -0.08
CA SER A 56 7.86 11.08 -1.38
C SER A 56 8.84 12.21 -1.69
N GLU A 57 8.45 13.45 -1.41
CA GLU A 57 9.29 14.63 -1.62
C GLU A 57 10.55 14.57 -0.75
N ILE A 58 10.42 14.14 0.51
CA ILE A 58 11.57 13.89 1.39
C ILE A 58 12.48 12.78 0.85
N GLU A 59 11.91 11.68 0.31
CA GLU A 59 12.70 10.60 -0.29
C GLU A 59 13.50 11.09 -1.51
N ASP A 60 12.87 11.89 -2.36
CA ASP A 60 13.49 12.46 -3.56
C ASP A 60 14.58 13.51 -3.20
N ASP A 61 14.33 14.34 -2.18
CA ASP A 61 15.31 15.30 -1.66
C ASP A 61 16.52 14.60 -1.06
N ILE A 62 16.32 13.52 -0.30
CA ILE A 62 17.41 12.72 0.28
C ILE A 62 18.22 12.05 -0.83
N ARG A 63 17.58 11.49 -1.86
CA ARG A 63 18.28 10.92 -3.02
C ARG A 63 19.14 11.95 -3.74
N THR A 64 18.55 13.11 -4.02
CA THR A 64 19.25 14.22 -4.70
C THR A 64 20.43 14.73 -3.86
N ALA A 65 20.29 14.81 -2.54
CA ALA A 65 21.37 15.21 -1.63
C ALA A 65 22.48 14.15 -1.51
N MET A 66 22.15 12.86 -1.62
CA MET A 66 23.13 11.76 -1.62
C MET A 66 23.86 11.63 -2.98
N GLU A 67 23.29 12.13 -4.07
CA GLU A 67 23.92 12.18 -5.40
C GLU A 67 24.82 13.41 -5.62
N ALA A 68 24.92 14.33 -4.65
CA ALA A 68 25.68 15.58 -4.76
C ALA A 68 27.12 15.54 -4.18
N GLU A 69 27.72 14.36 -4.03
CA GLU A 69 29.18 14.22 -3.88
C GLU A 69 29.78 13.86 -5.25
N PRO A 70 30.73 14.65 -5.80
CA PRO A 70 31.31 14.38 -7.11
C PRO A 70 32.42 13.33 -6.99
N ASP A 71 32.22 12.12 -7.51
CA ASP A 71 33.35 11.25 -7.81
C ASP A 71 33.17 10.39 -9.07
N THR A 72 34.30 10.19 -9.71
CA THR A 72 34.53 9.76 -11.09
C THR A 72 34.41 8.24 -11.31
N LYS A 73 33.83 7.86 -12.47
CA LYS A 73 34.08 6.64 -13.29
C LYS A 73 33.67 5.24 -12.77
N SER A 74 33.15 4.47 -13.74
CA SER A 74 33.06 3.00 -13.86
C SER A 74 31.83 2.40 -13.17
N THR A 75 30.99 1.54 -13.75
CA THR A 75 31.07 0.61 -14.89
C THR A 75 29.60 0.20 -15.12
N ASP A 76 29.00 0.39 -16.28
CA ASP A 76 28.74 -0.74 -17.17
C ASP A 76 28.43 -0.23 -18.58
N THR A 77 29.47 -0.20 -19.40
CA THR A 77 29.39 -0.19 -20.87
C THR A 77 30.31 -1.32 -21.33
N ALA A 78 30.03 -2.54 -20.86
CA ALA A 78 30.21 -3.73 -21.67
C ALA A 78 28.86 -3.90 -22.38
N GLU A 79 28.73 -3.71 -23.69
CA GLU A 79 28.54 -4.84 -24.61
C GLU A 79 28.49 -4.36 -26.09
N LYS A 80 29.25 -3.34 -26.50
CA LYS A 80 29.22 -2.87 -27.92
C LYS A 80 30.55 -2.85 -28.69
N GLU A 81 31.60 -3.49 -28.18
CA GLU A 81 32.92 -3.57 -28.84
C GLU A 81 33.32 -5.01 -29.21
N LEU A 82 32.36 -5.90 -29.52
CA LEU A 82 32.65 -7.25 -30.05
C LEU A 82 32.36 -7.39 -31.54
N ASN A 83 32.17 -6.28 -32.27
CA ASN A 83 31.93 -6.35 -33.70
C ASN A 83 32.64 -5.21 -34.43
N LEU A 84 33.98 -5.24 -34.48
CA LEU A 84 34.83 -4.53 -35.45
C LEU A 84 36.30 -4.90 -35.19
N LYS A 85 36.71 -6.10 -35.62
CA LYS A 85 38.08 -6.48 -36.06
C LYS A 85 38.18 -8.00 -36.19
N ALA A 86 37.83 -8.51 -37.37
CA ALA A 86 38.39 -9.75 -37.90
C ALA A 86 38.23 -9.81 -39.43
N ASP A 87 38.40 -8.66 -40.10
CA ASP A 87 38.56 -8.56 -41.55
C ASP A 87 39.82 -7.71 -41.79
N ASP A 88 40.98 -8.37 -41.72
CA ASP A 88 42.24 -8.04 -42.41
C ASP A 88 43.28 -9.11 -42.05
N LYS A 89 43.29 -10.22 -42.80
CA LYS A 89 44.49 -10.86 -43.37
C LYS A 89 44.14 -12.03 -44.29
#